data_AF-A0A0G1W4C1-F1
#
_entry.id   AF-A0A0G1W4C1-F1
#
_cell.length_a   1.000
_cell.length_b   1.000
_cell.length_c   1.000
_cell.angle_alpha   90.00
_cell.angle_beta   90.00
_cell.angle_gamma   90.00
#
_symmetry.space_group_name_H-M   'P 1'
#
loop_
_entity.id
_entity.type
_entity.pdbx_description
1 polymer ?
#
loop_
_entity_poly.entity_id
_entity_poly.type
_entity_poly.pdbx_seq_one_letter_code
_entity_poly.pdbx_strand_id
1 'polypeptide(L)'
;MKDNLLQKLKELRERVQHLGKRIDIEEKKGHIREIEIELTNPDLWSSGERNRQLAEEKNKEAGKLRDLINRYDEIEKELIDEEICVSEALSMGKEWVSQHEEIIASIGRRLKRIEVEQLFTGKYDKQNCLLSVYAGVGGDDAEDWTSMLYEMYRRFAESRGWKTKVIDESLGTYQSKTGRH
;
A
#
# COMPACT_ATOMS: atom_id res chain seq x y z
N MET A 1 24.03 1.73 -22.03
CA MET A 1 23.29 0.60 -21.42
C MET A 1 23.81 0.29 -20.01
N LYS A 2 25.13 0.11 -19.80
CA LYS A 2 25.74 -0.10 -18.46
C LYS A 2 25.30 0.92 -17.39
N ASP A 3 25.33 2.21 -17.72
CA ASP A 3 24.94 3.29 -16.79
C ASP A 3 23.46 3.25 -16.40
N ASN A 4 22.60 2.59 -17.18
CA ASN A 4 21.16 2.53 -16.94
C ASN A 4 20.82 1.58 -15.78
N LEU A 5 21.50 0.44 -15.67
CA LEU A 5 21.23 -0.55 -14.61
C LEU A 5 21.68 -0.04 -13.24
N LEU A 6 22.90 0.52 -13.17
CA LEU A 6 23.42 1.09 -11.92
C LEU A 6 22.54 2.24 -11.42
N GLN A 7 22.03 3.07 -12.34
CA GLN A 7 21.10 4.14 -11.99
C GLN A 7 19.76 3.59 -11.45
N LYS A 8 19.17 2.58 -12.11
CA LYS A 8 17.94 1.92 -11.63
C LYS A 8 18.11 1.28 -10.25
N LEU A 9 19.23 0.60 -10.02
CA LEU A 9 19.56 -0.02 -8.74
C LEU A 9 19.68 1.03 -7.63
N LYS A 10 20.39 2.14 -7.92
CA LYS A 10 20.51 3.27 -7.00
C LYS A 10 19.14 3.86 -6.64
N GLU A 11 18.28 4.08 -7.64
CA GLU A 11 16.92 4.57 -7.42
C GLU A 11 16.08 3.60 -6.57
N LEU A 12 16.19 2.29 -6.81
CA LEU A 12 15.54 1.28 -5.98
C LEU A 12 16.07 1.29 -4.54
N ARG A 13 17.38 1.42 -4.35
CA ARG A 13 18.00 1.51 -3.02
C ARG A 13 17.46 2.69 -2.23
N GLU A 14 17.43 3.87 -2.85
CA GLU A 14 16.86 5.07 -2.24
C GLU A 14 15.39 4.84 -1.87
N ARG A 15 14.59 4.25 -2.77
CA ARG A 15 13.18 3.94 -2.49
C ARG A 15 12.99 2.92 -1.36
N VAL A 16 13.80 1.86 -1.29
CA VAL A 16 13.77 0.89 -0.19
C VAL A 16 14.07 1.59 1.13
N GLN A 17 15.13 2.39 1.20
CA GLN A 17 15.50 3.14 2.40
C GLN A 17 14.42 4.15 2.82
N HIS A 18 13.84 4.87 1.87
CA HIS A 18 12.74 5.81 2.13
C HIS A 18 11.49 5.09 2.63
N LEU A 19 11.15 3.94 2.04
CA LEU A 19 10.04 3.13 2.51
C LEU A 19 10.30 2.63 3.94
N GLY A 20 11.47 2.07 4.21
CA GLY A 20 11.86 1.54 5.53
C GLY A 20 11.74 2.59 6.63
N LYS A 21 12.19 3.83 6.35
CA LYS A 21 11.99 4.98 7.26
C LYS A 21 10.53 5.37 7.42
N ARG A 22 9.77 5.47 6.32
CA ARG A 22 8.36 5.88 6.34
C ARG A 22 7.47 4.91 7.12
N ILE A 23 7.82 3.63 7.12
CA ILE A 23 7.07 2.58 7.80
C ILE A 23 7.72 2.18 9.13
N ASP A 24 8.74 2.89 9.61
CA ASP A 24 9.45 2.59 10.86
C ASP A 24 9.81 1.10 10.99
N ILE A 25 10.44 0.54 9.96
CA ILE A 25 10.66 -0.90 9.84
C ILE A 25 11.46 -1.47 11.02
N GLU A 26 12.43 -0.70 11.54
CA GLU A 26 13.23 -1.09 12.70
C GLU A 26 12.43 -1.09 14.01
N GLU A 27 11.50 -0.15 14.17
CA GLU A 27 10.57 -0.16 15.31
C GLU A 27 9.65 -1.38 15.25
N LYS A 28 9.14 -1.72 14.06
CA LYS A 28 8.33 -2.92 13.85
C LYS A 28 9.10 -4.21 14.13
N LYS A 29 10.40 -4.26 13.78
CA LYS A 29 11.30 -5.36 14.13
C LYS A 29 11.55 -5.44 15.65
N GLY A 30 11.53 -4.33 16.38
CA GLY A 30 11.54 -4.33 17.84
C GLY A 30 10.22 -4.86 18.42
N HIS A 31 9.10 -4.29 17.98
CA HIS A 31 7.75 -4.63 18.44
C HIS A 31 7.39 -6.10 18.25
N ILE A 32 7.78 -6.70 17.12
CA ILE A 32 7.54 -8.14 16.92
C ILE A 32 8.28 -9.00 17.96
N ARG A 33 9.51 -8.63 18.36
CA ARG A 33 10.26 -9.36 19.40
C ARG A 33 9.58 -9.23 20.75
N GLU A 34 9.06 -8.05 21.06
CA GLU A 34 8.29 -7.82 22.30
C GLU A 34 7.04 -8.70 22.33
N ILE A 35 6.25 -8.72 21.25
CA ILE A 35 5.08 -9.58 21.14
C ILE A 35 5.47 -11.07 21.25
N GLU A 36 6.56 -11.49 20.59
CA GLU A 36 7.03 -12.88 20.67
C GLU A 36 7.38 -13.27 22.10
N ILE A 37 8.04 -12.39 22.86
CA ILE A 37 8.34 -12.62 24.29
C ILE A 37 7.04 -12.74 25.09
N GLU A 38 6.08 -11.83 24.91
CA GLU A 38 4.79 -11.88 25.59
C GLU A 38 4.05 -13.20 25.32
N LEU A 39 4.08 -13.67 24.07
CA LEU A 39 3.43 -14.91 23.64
C LEU A 39 4.07 -16.18 24.24
N THR A 40 5.31 -16.10 24.75
CA THR A 40 5.93 -17.22 25.49
C THR A 40 5.40 -17.39 26.91
N ASN A 41 4.69 -16.38 27.46
CA ASN A 41 4.21 -16.43 28.84
C ASN A 41 3.06 -17.46 28.99
N PRO A 42 3.24 -18.54 29.77
CA PRO A 42 2.20 -19.56 29.98
C PRO A 42 0.93 -19.02 30.65
N ASP A 43 1.04 -17.94 31.42
CA ASP A 43 -0.11 -17.31 32.06
C ASP A 43 -1.08 -16.74 31.02
N LEU A 44 -0.58 -16.27 29.87
CA LEU A 44 -1.41 -15.73 28.79
C LEU A 44 -2.34 -16.80 28.19
N TRP A 45 -1.89 -18.06 28.19
CA TRP A 45 -2.60 -19.19 27.59
C TRP A 45 -3.46 -19.98 28.58
N SER A 46 -3.05 -20.02 29.85
CA SER A 46 -3.69 -20.83 30.90
C SER A 46 -4.86 -20.12 31.60
N SER A 47 -4.95 -18.81 31.46
CA SER A 47 -5.98 -17.98 32.08
C SER A 47 -7.22 -17.84 31.19
N GLY A 48 -8.33 -17.39 31.78
CA GLY A 48 -9.67 -17.45 31.18
C GLY A 48 -9.83 -16.77 29.80
N GLU A 49 -11.05 -16.82 29.27
CA GLU A 49 -11.41 -16.38 27.90
C GLU A 49 -10.75 -15.07 27.43
N ARG A 50 -10.67 -14.06 28.31
CA ARG A 50 -10.05 -12.77 28.01
C ARG A 50 -8.57 -12.85 27.61
N ASN A 51 -7.78 -13.69 28.27
CA ASN A 51 -6.34 -13.77 28.02
C ASN A 51 -6.03 -14.61 26.76
N ARG A 52 -6.87 -15.62 26.47
CA ARG A 52 -6.85 -16.32 25.19
C ARG A 52 -7.16 -15.39 24.02
N GLN A 53 -8.18 -14.54 24.14
CA GLN A 53 -8.48 -13.53 23.11
C GLN A 53 -7.31 -12.58 22.89
N LEU A 54 -6.67 -12.10 23.96
CA LEU A 54 -5.47 -11.26 23.86
C LEU A 54 -4.31 -11.99 23.17
N ALA A 55 -4.08 -13.27 23.47
CA ALA A 55 -3.06 -14.08 22.81
C ALA A 55 -3.32 -14.25 21.31
N GLU A 56 -4.58 -14.45 20.91
CA GLU A 56 -4.99 -14.53 19.51
C GLU A 56 -4.80 -13.20 18.77
N GLU A 57 -5.17 -12.09 19.39
CA GLU A 57 -4.97 -10.74 18.85
C GLU A 57 -3.49 -10.45 18.61
N LYS A 58 -2.64 -10.71 19.62
CA LYS A 58 -1.20 -10.55 19.57
C LYS A 58 -0.55 -11.44 18.51
N ASN A 59 -0.97 -12.71 18.40
CA ASN A 59 -0.49 -13.60 17.33
C ASN A 59 -0.86 -13.07 15.93
N LYS A 60 -2.09 -12.59 15.77
CA LYS A 60 -2.57 -12.04 14.50
C LYS A 60 -1.83 -10.76 14.11
N GLU A 61 -1.49 -9.93 15.09
CA GLU A 61 -0.65 -8.75 14.92
C GLU A 61 0.78 -9.15 14.51
N ALA A 62 1.41 -10.05 15.27
CA ALA A 62 2.76 -10.55 15.00
C ALA A 62 2.85 -11.17 13.59
N GLY A 63 1.86 -11.95 13.17
CA GLY A 63 1.80 -12.51 11.82
C GLY A 63 1.87 -11.44 10.73
N LYS A 64 1.04 -10.39 10.84
CA LYS A 64 1.04 -9.27 9.87
C LYS A 64 2.35 -8.51 9.85
N LEU A 65 2.94 -8.26 11.03
CA LEU A 65 4.23 -7.59 11.14
C LEU A 65 5.33 -8.44 10.49
N ARG A 66 5.35 -9.75 10.79
CA ARG A 66 6.32 -10.69 10.23
C ARG A 66 6.23 -10.74 8.71
N ASP A 67 5.02 -10.81 8.16
CA ASP A 67 4.80 -10.82 6.71
C ASP A 67 5.28 -9.54 6.03
N LEU A 68 5.12 -8.38 6.67
CA LEU A 68 5.63 -7.11 6.16
C LEU A 68 7.17 -7.06 6.24
N ILE A 69 7.73 -7.41 7.40
CA ILE A 69 9.18 -7.38 7.66
C ILE A 69 9.90 -8.33 6.70
N ASN A 70 9.44 -9.58 6.57
CA ASN A 70 10.05 -10.56 5.69
C ASN A 70 10.06 -10.09 4.24
N ARG A 71 8.94 -9.58 3.72
CA ARG A 71 8.88 -9.07 2.34
C ARG A 71 9.80 -7.88 2.11
N TYR A 72 9.94 -6.99 3.11
CA TYR A 72 10.87 -5.87 3.04
C TYR A 72 12.33 -6.35 3.05
N ASP A 73 12.69 -7.21 4.00
CA ASP A 73 14.06 -7.73 4.16
C ASP A 73 14.48 -8.59 2.95
N GLU A 74 13.57 -9.36 2.36
CA GLU A 74 13.81 -10.08 1.10
C GLU A 74 14.15 -9.14 -0.05
N ILE A 75 13.39 -8.03 -0.20
CA ILE A 75 13.66 -7.03 -1.24
C ILE A 75 15.00 -6.35 -1.01
N GLU A 76 15.30 -5.96 0.23
CA GLU A 76 16.55 -5.30 0.59
C GLU A 76 17.75 -6.22 0.31
N LYS A 77 17.66 -7.48 0.71
CA LYS A 77 18.71 -8.48 0.46
C LYS A 77 18.91 -8.73 -1.04
N GLU A 78 17.84 -8.99 -1.78
CA GLU A 78 17.92 -9.27 -3.22
C GLU A 78 18.47 -8.07 -3.99
N LEU A 79 18.13 -6.85 -3.57
CA LEU A 79 18.70 -5.63 -4.14
C LEU A 79 20.21 -5.53 -3.91
N ILE A 80 20.68 -5.81 -2.69
CA ILE A 80 22.11 -5.80 -2.37
C ILE A 80 22.84 -6.87 -3.19
N ASP A 81 22.30 -8.09 -3.24
CA ASP A 81 22.88 -9.20 -4.00
C ASP A 81 22.97 -8.84 -5.49
N GLU A 82 21.93 -8.22 -6.05
CA GLU A 82 21.88 -7.79 -7.44
C GLU A 82 22.85 -6.63 -7.75
N GLU A 83 23.03 -5.68 -6.82
CA GLU A 83 24.02 -4.61 -6.96
C GLU A 83 25.45 -5.15 -7.03
N ILE A 84 25.76 -6.16 -6.21
CA ILE A 84 27.06 -6.85 -6.24
C ILE A 84 27.21 -7.58 -7.59
N CYS A 85 26.21 -8.38 -7.99
CA CYS A 85 26.26 -9.15 -9.24
C CYS A 85 26.47 -8.25 -10.47
N VAL A 86 25.72 -7.14 -10.57
CA VAL A 86 25.85 -6.19 -11.68
C VAL A 86 27.21 -5.50 -11.65
N SER A 87 27.71 -5.10 -10.48
CA SER A 87 29.03 -4.48 -10.35
C SER A 87 30.14 -5.43 -10.82
N GLU A 88 30.10 -6.70 -10.41
CA GLU A 88 31.05 -7.73 -10.82
C GLU A 88 30.97 -8.01 -12.32
N ALA A 89 29.76 -8.22 -12.86
CA ALA A 89 29.55 -8.47 -14.29
C ALA A 89 30.14 -7.35 -15.17
N LEU A 90 29.92 -6.09 -14.77
CA LEU A 90 30.46 -4.91 -15.46
C LEU A 90 31.98 -4.88 -15.43
N SER A 91 32.61 -5.22 -14.29
CA SER A 91 34.07 -5.27 -14.15
C SER A 91 34.71 -6.38 -14.98
N MET A 92 34.03 -7.51 -15.14
CA MET A 92 34.48 -8.65 -15.95
C MET A 92 34.18 -8.51 -17.44
N GLY A 93 33.49 -7.43 -17.85
CA GLY A 93 33.05 -7.24 -19.23
C GLY A 93 32.00 -8.24 -19.71
N LYS A 94 31.34 -8.96 -18.80
CA LYS A 94 30.26 -9.89 -19.12
C LYS A 94 28.93 -9.12 -19.16
N GLU A 95 28.30 -9.05 -20.33
CA GLU A 95 26.98 -8.43 -20.48
C GLU A 95 25.89 -9.51 -20.56
N TRP A 96 25.31 -9.88 -19.41
CA TRP A 96 24.04 -10.62 -19.32
C TRP A 96 22.90 -9.66 -18.94
N VAL A 97 22.81 -8.54 -19.65
CA VAL A 97 21.97 -7.38 -19.31
C VAL A 97 20.49 -7.76 -19.10
N SER A 98 19.94 -8.67 -19.91
CA SER A 98 18.52 -9.02 -19.85
C SER A 98 18.08 -9.76 -18.59
N GLN A 99 18.96 -10.59 -17.99
CA GLN A 99 18.63 -11.31 -16.76
C GLN A 99 18.53 -10.35 -15.58
N HIS A 100 19.50 -9.43 -15.48
CA HIS A 100 19.53 -8.38 -14.45
C HIS A 100 18.36 -7.40 -14.59
N GLU A 101 17.96 -7.05 -15.82
CA GLU A 101 16.79 -6.19 -16.05
C GLU A 101 15.50 -6.77 -15.50
N GLU A 102 15.26 -8.07 -15.66
CA GLU A 102 14.05 -8.70 -15.14
C GLU A 102 14.05 -8.80 -13.61
N ILE A 103 15.22 -9.07 -13.00
CA ILE A 103 15.38 -9.08 -11.54
C ILE A 103 15.09 -7.69 -10.98
N ILE A 104 15.72 -6.65 -11.53
CA ILE A 104 15.51 -5.24 -11.15
C ILE A 104 14.03 -4.85 -11.30
N ALA A 105 13.38 -5.26 -12.41
CA ALA A 105 11.96 -5.01 -12.63
C ALA A 105 11.08 -5.73 -11.59
N SER A 106 11.42 -6.97 -11.24
CA SER A 106 10.73 -7.77 -10.23
C SER A 106 10.81 -7.12 -8.84
N ILE A 107 12.01 -6.72 -8.42
CA ILE A 107 12.26 -5.96 -7.18
C ILE A 107 11.39 -4.70 -7.17
N GLY A 108 11.41 -3.92 -8.25
CA GLY A 108 10.62 -2.69 -8.38
C GLY A 108 9.11 -2.92 -8.25
N ARG A 109 8.57 -4.00 -8.83
CA ARG A 109 7.14 -4.38 -8.71
C ARG A 109 6.77 -4.78 -7.28
N ARG A 110 7.61 -5.58 -6.62
CA ARG A 110 7.38 -6.01 -5.22
C ARG A 110 7.47 -4.84 -4.26
N LEU A 111 8.46 -3.96 -4.44
CA LEU A 111 8.60 -2.73 -3.66
C LEU A 111 7.37 -1.83 -3.83
N LYS A 112 6.93 -1.62 -5.08
CA LYS A 112 5.74 -0.81 -5.37
C LYS A 112 4.48 -1.35 -4.69
N ARG A 113 4.35 -2.67 -4.58
CA ARG A 113 3.23 -3.30 -3.88
C ARG A 113 3.24 -2.93 -2.39
N ILE A 114 4.39 -3.04 -1.72
CA ILE A 114 4.50 -2.63 -0.31
C ILE A 114 4.24 -1.12 -0.18
N GLU A 115 4.81 -0.30 -1.06
CA GLU A 115 4.58 1.15 -1.04
C GLU A 115 3.10 1.51 -1.08
N VAL A 116 2.31 0.83 -1.92
CA VAL A 116 0.86 1.03 -2.06
C VAL A 116 0.09 0.49 -0.87
N GLU A 117 0.40 -0.72 -0.40
CA GLU A 117 -0.24 -1.30 0.79
C GLU A 117 -0.07 -0.38 2.02
N GLN A 118 1.11 0.24 2.14
CA GLN A 118 1.44 1.10 3.28
C GLN A 118 0.81 2.50 3.20
N LEU A 119 0.23 2.89 2.06
CA LEU A 119 -0.61 4.09 1.97
C LEU A 119 -1.97 3.89 2.67
N PHE A 120 -2.39 2.64 2.89
CA PHE A 120 -3.73 2.29 3.40
C PHE A 120 -3.69 1.65 4.81
N THR A 121 -2.88 2.22 5.70
CA THR A 121 -2.68 1.73 7.08
C THR A 121 -3.37 2.58 8.15
N GLY A 122 -4.07 3.64 7.76
CA GLY A 122 -4.84 4.51 8.62
C GLY A 122 -6.02 3.79 9.28
N LYS A 123 -6.43 4.30 10.46
CA LYS A 123 -7.52 3.74 11.29
C LYS A 123 -8.82 3.52 10.52
N TYR A 124 -9.09 4.35 9.51
CA TYR A 124 -10.36 4.37 8.78
C TYR A 124 -10.26 3.78 7.36
N ASP A 125 -9.07 3.35 6.91
CA ASP A 125 -8.86 2.93 5.51
C ASP A 125 -9.61 1.64 5.13
N LYS A 126 -9.98 0.83 6.13
CA LYS A 126 -10.79 -0.38 5.95
C LYS A 126 -12.29 -0.13 6.08
N GLN A 127 -12.69 1.09 6.44
CA GLN A 127 -14.09 1.43 6.64
C GLN A 127 -14.71 1.94 5.34
N ASN A 128 -16.04 1.95 5.29
CA ASN A 128 -16.75 2.60 4.20
C ASN A 128 -16.48 4.10 4.24
N CYS A 129 -16.31 4.72 3.08
CA CYS A 129 -16.23 6.17 2.97
C CYS A 129 -17.62 6.78 2.78
N LEU A 130 -17.82 7.99 3.32
CA LEU A 130 -18.94 8.87 2.97
C LEU A 130 -18.39 9.90 1.98
N LEU A 131 -18.94 9.94 0.77
CA LEU A 131 -18.65 10.97 -0.22
C LEU A 131 -19.80 11.97 -0.22
N SER A 132 -19.49 13.25 -0.08
CA SER A 132 -20.45 14.34 -0.20
C SER A 132 -19.91 15.34 -1.20
N VAL A 133 -20.71 15.63 -2.23
CA VAL A 133 -20.37 16.59 -3.28
C VAL A 133 -21.39 17.71 -3.21
N TYR A 134 -20.92 18.94 -3.14
CA TYR A 134 -21.76 20.12 -3.01
C TYR A 134 -21.48 21.09 -4.15
N ALA A 135 -22.54 21.64 -4.75
CA ALA A 135 -22.40 22.76 -5.67
C ALA A 135 -21.90 23.98 -4.89
N GLY A 136 -20.78 24.53 -5.36
CA GLY A 136 -20.23 25.78 -4.83
C GLY A 136 -20.99 27.00 -5.36
N VAL A 137 -20.37 28.17 -5.22
CA VAL A 137 -20.90 29.41 -5.81
C VAL A 137 -20.80 29.32 -7.33
N GLY A 138 -21.93 29.41 -8.04
CA GLY A 138 -21.95 29.34 -9.51
C GLY A 138 -23.31 29.08 -10.15
N GLY A 139 -24.36 28.83 -9.37
CA GLY A 139 -25.70 28.57 -9.92
C GLY A 139 -25.74 27.26 -10.72
N ASP A 140 -26.54 27.23 -11.78
CA ASP A 140 -26.82 26.04 -12.60
C ASP A 140 -25.55 25.35 -13.13
N ASP A 141 -24.53 26.12 -13.55
CA ASP A 141 -23.27 25.53 -14.03
C ASP A 141 -22.54 24.74 -12.92
N ALA A 142 -22.56 25.25 -11.68
CA ALA A 142 -21.95 24.55 -10.54
C ALA A 142 -22.74 23.29 -10.16
N GLU A 143 -24.07 23.30 -10.36
CA GLU A 143 -24.93 22.12 -10.17
C GLU A 143 -24.65 21.06 -11.24
N ASP A 144 -24.50 21.45 -12.51
CA ASP A 144 -24.14 20.54 -13.61
C ASP A 144 -22.77 19.90 -13.38
N TRP A 145 -21.76 20.69 -12.96
CA TRP A 145 -20.43 20.16 -12.60
C TRP A 145 -20.48 19.19 -11.42
N THR A 146 -21.30 19.49 -10.41
CA THR A 146 -21.50 18.62 -9.25
C THR A 146 -22.10 17.28 -9.66
N SER A 147 -23.09 17.32 -10.56
CA SER A 147 -23.72 16.12 -11.13
C SER A 147 -22.71 15.28 -11.93
N MET A 148 -21.84 15.93 -12.71
CA MET A 148 -20.76 15.24 -13.43
C MET A 148 -19.75 14.57 -12.49
N LEU A 149 -19.37 15.24 -11.39
CA LEU A 149 -18.46 14.68 -10.39
C LEU A 149 -19.08 13.48 -9.67
N TYR A 150 -20.36 13.57 -9.30
CA TYR A 150 -21.09 12.47 -8.71
C TYR A 150 -21.09 11.23 -9.63
N GLU A 151 -21.47 11.41 -10.90
CA GLU A 151 -21.47 10.31 -11.87
C GLU A 151 -20.07 9.73 -12.13
N MET A 152 -19.04 10.57 -12.12
CA MET A 152 -17.64 10.11 -12.23
C MET A 152 -17.27 9.18 -11.06
N TYR A 153 -17.52 9.59 -9.82
CA TYR A 153 -17.18 8.79 -8.64
C TYR A 153 -18.05 7.54 -8.50
N ARG A 154 -19.34 7.63 -8.86
CA ARG A 154 -20.24 6.48 -8.89
C ARG A 154 -19.74 5.41 -9.87
N ARG A 155 -19.43 5.78 -11.11
CA ARG A 155 -18.89 4.86 -12.13
C ARG A 155 -17.54 4.30 -11.71
N PHE A 156 -16.67 5.11 -11.09
CA PHE A 156 -15.41 4.63 -10.54
C PHE A 156 -15.64 3.55 -9.48
N ALA A 157 -16.53 3.77 -8.52
CA ALA A 157 -16.86 2.78 -7.48
C ALA A 157 -17.44 1.49 -8.08
N GLU A 158 -18.35 1.60 -9.05
CA GLU A 158 -18.91 0.45 -9.78
C GLU A 158 -17.80 -0.34 -10.53
N SER A 159 -16.88 0.35 -11.20
CA SER A 159 -15.75 -0.29 -11.91
C SER A 159 -14.79 -1.04 -10.97
N ARG A 160 -14.75 -0.66 -9.69
CA ARG A 160 -13.99 -1.35 -8.63
C ARG A 160 -14.77 -2.48 -7.95
N GLY A 161 -16.03 -2.70 -8.35
CA GLY A 161 -16.92 -3.68 -7.73
C GLY A 161 -17.41 -3.27 -6.34
N TRP A 162 -17.34 -1.98 -5.99
CA TRP A 162 -17.76 -1.47 -4.69
C TRP A 162 -19.27 -1.23 -4.66
N LYS A 163 -19.88 -1.49 -3.49
CA LYS A 163 -21.30 -1.19 -3.27
C LYS A 163 -21.45 0.30 -2.94
N THR A 164 -22.33 0.98 -3.65
CA THR A 164 -22.70 2.38 -3.40
C THR A 164 -24.13 2.46 -2.86
N LYS A 165 -24.40 3.46 -2.01
CA LYS A 165 -25.74 3.78 -1.52
C LYS A 165 -25.86 5.29 -1.42
N VAL A 166 -26.87 5.87 -2.09
CA VAL A 166 -27.23 7.28 -1.92
C VAL A 166 -27.87 7.44 -0.53
N ILE A 167 -27.33 8.35 0.27
CA ILE A 167 -27.81 8.63 1.63
C ILE A 167 -28.73 9.85 1.64
N ASP A 168 -28.36 10.88 0.90
CA ASP A 168 -29.10 12.13 0.74
C ASP A 168 -28.80 12.69 -0.66
N GLU A 169 -29.81 13.30 -1.27
CA GLU A 169 -29.72 13.93 -2.59
C GLU A 169 -30.66 15.13 -2.61
N SER A 170 -30.12 16.30 -2.92
CA SER A 170 -30.89 17.51 -3.20
C SER A 170 -30.69 17.87 -4.66
N LEU A 171 -31.70 17.64 -5.47
CA LEU A 171 -31.72 18.11 -6.84
C LEU A 171 -31.94 19.62 -6.84
N GLY A 172 -31.06 20.35 -7.54
CA GLY A 172 -31.27 21.77 -7.82
C GLY A 172 -32.53 21.99 -8.66
N THR A 173 -32.95 23.25 -8.79
CA THR A 173 -34.12 23.61 -9.60
C THR A 173 -33.89 23.44 -11.10
N TYR A 174 -32.64 23.23 -11.53
CA TYR A 174 -32.27 23.04 -12.91
C TYR A 174 -32.42 21.58 -13.35
N GLN A 175 -33.42 21.30 -14.19
CA GLN A 175 -33.49 20.04 -14.92
C GLN A 175 -32.82 20.22 -16.27
N SER A 176 -31.69 19.53 -16.48
CA SER A 176 -31.05 19.40 -17.79
C SER A 176 -32.10 19.05 -18.86
N LYS A 177 -32.23 19.92 -19.87
CA LYS A 177 -33.11 19.69 -21.03
C LYS A 177 -32.61 18.58 -21.97
N THR A 178 -31.46 17.97 -21.65
CA THR A 178 -30.90 16.87 -22.43
C THR A 178 -31.19 15.56 -21.69
N GLY A 179 -32.34 14.96 -21.99
CA GLY A 179 -32.77 13.67 -21.42
C GLY A 179 -31.82 12.52 -21.74
N ARG A 180 -30.69 12.44 -21.02
CA ARG A 180 -29.84 11.26 -20.99
C ARG A 180 -30.01 10.61 -19.62
N HIS A 181 -30.87 9.58 -19.62
CA HIS A 181 -30.90 8.53 -18.62
C HIS A 181 -29.65 7.64 -18.73
#